data_AF-A0A814UDX7-F1
#
_entry.id   AF-A0A814UDX7-F1
#
_cell.length_a   1.000
_cell.length_b   1.000
_cell.length_c   1.000
_cell.angle_alpha   90.00
_cell.angle_beta   90.00
_cell.angle_gamma   90.00
#
_symmetry.space_group_name_H-M   'P 1'
#
loop_
_entity.id
_entity.type
_entity.pdbx_description
1 polymer ?
#
loop_
_entity_poly.entity_id
_entity_poly.type
_entity_poly.pdbx_seq_one_letter_code
_entity_poly.pdbx_strand_id
1 'polypeptide(L)'
;MIHFIVLNRFYIKNIFVRAHFLTLLLTVGFVWLITSPAIGLFTVILSLFHLSEYISVGIWCPKTLTLDSFLLNHSPQYHAAIIVAYLEYFFEKYYLFPNGFPYWITILIGLIMILSGECLRKLAMYTANQNFSHLIQEKPNKEHRLITHGIYEYYRHPSYLGWLWWACGTQVLLANPICFFIYLISTWLFFADRIAYEEATLIKCYGDAYRNYQKRVPVGIPFIRGCLYIVFLAFLASIGFTLLILGCALSNYNWWPTFVIIFYVLCPIPLTIARHCTSNDSYGTSDSSPCKDFMWFLTSAIVASAFGLPAILFRANIILAGSMGFIMVANTVVFATISIYFLTLNSDDSLGNF
;
A
#
# COMPACT_ATOMS: atom_id res chain seq x y z
N MET A 1 23.89 -36.45 7.26
CA MET A 1 23.28 -36.91 6.00
C MET A 1 21.75 -36.96 6.07
N ILE A 2 21.15 -37.65 7.05
CA ILE A 2 19.67 -37.79 7.18
C ILE A 2 18.97 -36.44 7.40
N HIS A 3 19.49 -35.58 8.29
CA HIS A 3 18.91 -34.25 8.55
C HIS A 3 18.86 -33.35 7.30
N PHE A 4 19.91 -33.39 6.46
CA PHE A 4 19.97 -32.65 5.19
C PHE A 4 18.94 -33.17 4.17
N ILE A 5 18.77 -34.50 4.08
CA ILE A 5 17.78 -35.13 3.19
C ILE A 5 16.35 -34.79 3.64
N VAL A 6 16.08 -34.79 4.95
CA VAL A 6 14.76 -34.45 5.51
C VAL A 6 14.42 -32.98 5.28
N LEU A 7 15.36 -32.06 5.54
CA LEU A 7 15.17 -30.63 5.27
C LEU A 7 14.92 -30.36 3.78
N ASN A 8 15.67 -31.02 2.89
CA ASN A 8 15.51 -30.83 1.45
C ASN A 8 14.15 -31.39 0.96
N ARG A 9 13.71 -32.55 1.47
CA ARG A 9 12.36 -33.09 1.19
C ARG A 9 11.24 -32.18 1.71
N PHE A 10 11.40 -31.60 2.90
CA PHE A 10 10.43 -30.66 3.45
C PHE A 10 10.35 -29.38 2.61
N TYR A 11 11.49 -28.86 2.17
CA TYR A 11 11.57 -27.67 1.33
C TYR A 11 10.92 -27.89 -0.04
N ILE A 12 11.25 -29.00 -0.73
CA ILE A 12 10.66 -29.38 -2.01
C ILE A 12 9.14 -29.60 -1.89
N LYS A 13 8.68 -30.25 -0.82
CA LYS A 13 7.25 -30.43 -0.56
C LYS A 13 6.54 -29.07 -0.44
N ASN A 14 7.14 -28.11 0.24
CA ASN A 14 6.57 -26.77 0.41
C ASN A 14 6.49 -25.96 -0.89
N ILE A 15 7.46 -26.13 -1.80
CA ILE A 15 7.40 -25.56 -3.16
C ILE A 15 6.23 -26.19 -3.91
N PHE A 16 6.13 -27.52 -3.90
CA PHE A 16 5.07 -28.24 -4.61
C PHE A 16 3.68 -27.82 -4.12
N VAL A 17 3.48 -27.69 -2.81
CA VAL A 17 2.20 -27.26 -2.23
C VAL A 17 1.80 -25.86 -2.73
N ARG A 18 2.72 -24.90 -2.73
CA ARG A 18 2.45 -23.52 -3.21
C ARG A 18 2.20 -23.47 -4.70
N ALA A 19 3.00 -24.18 -5.49
CA ALA A 19 2.80 -24.28 -6.94
C ALA A 19 1.47 -24.95 -7.28
N HIS A 20 1.12 -26.05 -6.60
CA HIS A 20 -0.14 -26.75 -6.80
C HIS A 20 -1.34 -25.86 -6.43
N PHE A 21 -1.26 -25.15 -5.31
CA PHE A 21 -2.27 -24.16 -4.91
C PHE A 21 -2.48 -23.09 -5.99
N LEU A 22 -1.40 -22.52 -6.53
CA LEU A 22 -1.47 -21.54 -7.62
C LEU A 22 -2.06 -22.12 -8.90
N THR A 23 -1.75 -23.38 -9.23
CA THR A 23 -2.35 -24.07 -10.38
C THR A 23 -3.85 -24.30 -10.19
N LEU A 24 -4.30 -24.64 -8.98
CA LEU A 24 -5.73 -24.76 -8.67
C LEU A 24 -6.46 -23.42 -8.76
N LEU A 25 -5.84 -22.32 -8.29
CA LEU A 25 -6.42 -20.99 -8.48
C LEU A 25 -6.49 -20.61 -9.97
N LEU A 26 -5.44 -20.93 -10.73
CA LEU A 26 -5.39 -20.70 -12.17
C LEU A 26 -6.53 -21.45 -12.89
N THR A 27 -6.78 -22.72 -12.55
CA THR A 27 -7.89 -23.48 -13.15
C THR A 27 -9.26 -22.91 -12.77
N VAL A 28 -9.46 -22.48 -11.53
CA VAL A 28 -10.69 -21.78 -11.10
C VAL A 28 -10.87 -20.49 -11.91
N GLY A 29 -9.81 -19.72 -12.12
CA GLY A 29 -9.84 -18.52 -12.96
C GLY A 29 -10.27 -18.82 -14.40
N PHE A 30 -9.75 -19.88 -15.01
CA PHE A 30 -10.17 -20.32 -16.35
C PHE A 30 -11.64 -20.74 -16.41
N VAL A 31 -12.16 -21.41 -15.38
CA VAL A 31 -13.60 -21.73 -15.30
C VAL A 31 -14.44 -20.46 -15.21
N TRP A 32 -14.02 -19.49 -14.40
CA TRP A 32 -14.72 -18.21 -14.27
C TRP A 32 -14.66 -17.33 -15.50
N LEU A 33 -13.68 -17.48 -16.39
CA LEU A 33 -13.67 -16.77 -17.68
C LEU A 33 -14.93 -17.06 -18.52
N ILE A 34 -15.50 -18.26 -18.39
CA ILE A 34 -16.69 -18.68 -19.15
C ILE A 34 -17.93 -17.91 -18.68
N THR A 35 -18.06 -17.66 -17.38
CA THR A 35 -19.24 -17.00 -16.79
C THR A 35 -19.04 -15.50 -16.61
N SER A 36 -17.81 -15.06 -16.41
CA SER A 36 -17.49 -13.72 -15.96
C SER A 36 -16.04 -13.34 -16.28
N PRO A 37 -15.76 -12.76 -17.46
CA PRO A 37 -14.40 -12.49 -17.93
C PRO A 37 -13.53 -11.68 -16.97
N ALA A 38 -14.06 -10.62 -16.34
CA ALA A 38 -13.29 -9.77 -15.43
C ALA A 38 -12.71 -10.56 -14.23
N ILE A 39 -13.57 -11.22 -13.46
CA ILE A 39 -13.12 -12.00 -12.29
C ILE A 39 -12.26 -13.21 -12.68
N GLY A 40 -12.56 -13.86 -13.81
CA GLY A 40 -11.74 -14.96 -14.32
C GLY A 40 -10.33 -14.49 -14.66
N LEU A 41 -10.20 -13.39 -15.41
CA LEU A 41 -8.90 -12.78 -15.74
C LEU A 41 -8.15 -12.34 -14.49
N PHE A 42 -8.83 -11.71 -13.53
CA PHE A 42 -8.22 -11.31 -12.26
C PHE A 42 -7.58 -12.50 -11.53
N THR A 43 -8.30 -13.61 -11.37
CA THR A 43 -7.78 -14.82 -10.70
C THR A 43 -6.62 -15.44 -11.47
N VAL A 44 -6.71 -15.48 -12.80
CA VAL A 44 -5.63 -15.98 -13.68
C VAL A 44 -4.37 -15.12 -13.51
N ILE A 45 -4.50 -13.80 -13.62
CA ILE A 45 -3.39 -12.85 -13.54
C ILE A 45 -2.72 -12.88 -12.17
N LEU A 46 -3.51 -12.94 -11.09
CA LEU A 46 -2.99 -13.06 -9.72
C LEU A 46 -2.15 -14.33 -9.57
N SER A 47 -2.65 -15.46 -10.10
CA SER A 47 -1.93 -16.74 -10.05
C SER A 47 -0.64 -16.71 -10.86
N LEU A 48 -0.68 -16.12 -12.06
CA LEU A 48 0.47 -15.99 -12.94
C LEU A 48 1.53 -15.04 -12.38
N PHE A 49 1.15 -13.95 -11.72
CA PHE A 49 2.07 -13.02 -11.06
C PHE A 49 2.93 -13.72 -9.99
N HIS A 50 2.29 -14.47 -9.09
CA HIS A 50 2.99 -15.19 -8.03
C HIS A 50 3.90 -16.30 -8.58
N LEU A 51 3.46 -17.00 -9.64
CA LEU A 51 4.25 -18.02 -10.30
C LEU A 51 5.44 -17.41 -11.06
N SER A 52 5.21 -16.34 -11.83
CA SER A 52 6.23 -15.64 -12.59
C SER A 52 7.30 -15.06 -11.66
N GLU A 53 6.92 -14.58 -10.47
CA GLU A 53 7.84 -14.04 -9.48
C GLU A 53 8.84 -15.10 -8.99
N TYR A 54 8.33 -16.25 -8.57
CA TYR A 54 9.17 -17.35 -8.11
C TYR A 54 10.10 -17.85 -9.22
N ILE A 55 9.58 -18.00 -10.44
CA ILE A 55 10.35 -18.42 -11.61
C ILE A 55 11.45 -17.40 -11.93
N SER A 56 11.11 -16.10 -11.97
CA SER A 56 12.08 -15.04 -12.26
C SER A 56 13.21 -14.98 -11.23
N VAL A 57 12.92 -15.17 -9.94
CA VAL A 57 13.95 -15.26 -8.90
C VAL A 57 14.79 -16.52 -9.10
N GLY A 58 14.17 -17.65 -9.44
CA GLY A 58 14.90 -18.90 -9.69
C GLY A 58 15.85 -18.82 -10.88
N ILE A 59 15.48 -18.09 -11.93
CA ILE A 59 16.30 -17.93 -13.15
C ILE A 59 17.42 -16.90 -12.92
N TRP A 60 17.10 -15.73 -12.36
CA TRP A 60 18.05 -14.60 -12.32
C TRP A 60 18.74 -14.42 -10.97
N CYS A 61 18.09 -14.81 -9.86
CA CYS A 61 18.56 -14.56 -8.50
C CYS A 61 18.56 -15.85 -7.63
N PRO A 62 19.14 -16.97 -8.08
CA PRO A 62 18.99 -18.27 -7.41
C PRO A 62 19.55 -18.27 -5.98
N LYS A 63 20.54 -17.41 -5.68
CA LYS A 63 21.13 -17.28 -4.33
C LYS A 63 20.15 -16.72 -3.29
N THR A 64 19.16 -15.94 -3.71
CA THR A 64 18.15 -15.32 -2.83
C THR A 64 16.79 -16.03 -2.91
N LEU A 65 16.70 -17.14 -3.63
CA LEU A 65 15.46 -17.88 -3.81
C LEU A 65 15.03 -18.54 -2.50
N THR A 66 13.85 -18.18 -2.03
CA THR A 66 13.23 -18.75 -0.82
C THR A 66 11.77 -19.10 -1.08
N LEU A 67 11.10 -19.77 -0.14
CA LEU A 67 9.66 -20.00 -0.21
C LEU A 67 8.85 -18.69 -0.22
N ASP A 68 9.41 -17.61 0.33
CA ASP A 68 8.78 -16.30 0.37
C ASP A 68 8.88 -15.57 -0.98
N SER A 69 9.73 -16.03 -1.90
CA SER A 69 9.84 -15.50 -3.26
C SER A 69 8.58 -15.73 -4.11
N PHE A 70 7.65 -16.60 -3.67
CA PHE A 70 6.30 -16.68 -4.25
C PHE A 70 5.46 -15.43 -3.95
N LEU A 71 5.81 -14.64 -2.93
CA LEU A 71 5.07 -13.47 -2.44
C LEU A 71 3.61 -13.75 -2.06
N LEU A 72 3.25 -15.00 -1.75
CA LEU A 72 1.89 -15.37 -1.34
C LEU A 72 1.53 -14.78 0.02
N ASN A 73 2.46 -14.84 0.98
CA ASN A 73 2.23 -14.44 2.36
C ASN A 73 2.91 -13.10 2.65
N HIS A 74 2.43 -12.01 2.07
CA HIS A 74 3.01 -10.68 2.31
C HIS A 74 2.61 -10.12 3.69
N SER A 75 1.31 -10.08 3.97
CA SER A 75 0.76 -9.64 5.26
C SER A 75 -0.73 -10.02 5.38
N PRO A 76 -1.32 -10.04 6.59
CA PRO A 76 -2.77 -10.20 6.75
C PRO A 76 -3.58 -9.15 5.98
N GLN A 77 -3.08 -7.91 5.90
CA GLN A 77 -3.72 -6.81 5.18
C GLN A 77 -3.74 -7.06 3.68
N TYR A 78 -2.71 -7.68 3.11
CA TYR A 78 -2.68 -8.07 1.70
C TYR A 78 -3.79 -9.08 1.36
N HIS A 79 -3.98 -10.09 2.20
CA HIS A 79 -5.06 -11.07 2.01
C HIS A 79 -6.44 -10.43 2.16
N ALA A 80 -6.60 -9.56 3.17
CA ALA A 80 -7.83 -8.80 3.35
C ALA A 80 -8.16 -7.94 2.12
N ALA A 81 -7.15 -7.28 1.53
CA ALA A 81 -7.34 -6.47 0.33
C ALA A 81 -7.86 -7.30 -0.86
N ILE A 82 -7.31 -8.49 -1.08
CA ILE A 82 -7.80 -9.41 -2.13
C ILE A 82 -9.25 -9.82 -1.86
N ILE A 83 -9.59 -10.19 -0.63
CA ILE A 83 -10.96 -10.56 -0.26
C ILE A 83 -11.93 -9.40 -0.50
N VAL A 84 -11.56 -8.18 -0.07
CA VAL A 84 -12.38 -6.99 -0.27
C VAL A 84 -12.55 -6.70 -1.77
N ALA A 85 -11.54 -6.91 -2.61
CA ALA A 85 -11.66 -6.76 -4.06
C ALA A 85 -12.67 -7.74 -4.68
N TYR A 86 -12.69 -9.00 -4.23
CA TYR A 86 -13.73 -9.95 -4.62
C TYR A 86 -15.13 -9.51 -4.15
N LEU A 87 -15.24 -9.07 -2.90
CA LEU A 87 -16.51 -8.64 -2.32
C LEU A 87 -17.09 -7.42 -3.03
N GLU A 88 -16.27 -6.41 -3.30
CA GLU A 88 -16.67 -5.22 -4.06
C GLU A 88 -17.14 -5.63 -5.46
N TYR A 89 -16.35 -6.41 -6.19
CA TYR A 89 -16.72 -6.85 -7.54
C TYR A 89 -18.09 -7.54 -7.58
N PHE A 90 -18.32 -8.52 -6.70
CA PHE A 90 -19.59 -9.23 -6.66
C PHE A 90 -20.73 -8.32 -6.18
N PHE A 91 -20.47 -7.43 -5.24
CA PHE A 91 -21.46 -6.45 -4.78
C PHE A 91 -21.90 -5.53 -5.92
N GLU A 92 -20.94 -4.93 -6.64
CA GLU A 92 -21.24 -4.02 -7.74
C GLU A 92 -21.94 -4.74 -8.90
N LYS A 93 -21.48 -5.94 -9.26
CA LYS A 93 -22.07 -6.73 -10.35
C LYS A 93 -23.52 -7.13 -10.08
N TYR A 94 -23.84 -7.57 -8.87
CA TYR A 94 -25.18 -8.10 -8.57
C TYR A 94 -26.15 -7.04 -8.05
N TYR A 95 -25.68 -6.00 -7.35
CA TYR A 95 -26.56 -5.03 -6.68
C TYR A 95 -26.55 -3.64 -7.34
N LEU A 96 -25.42 -3.13 -7.82
CA LEU A 96 -25.34 -1.78 -8.40
C LEU A 96 -25.60 -1.77 -9.90
N PHE A 97 -25.04 -2.74 -10.62
CA PHE A 97 -25.13 -2.85 -12.08
C PHE A 97 -25.76 -4.18 -12.53
N PRO A 98 -26.98 -4.52 -12.06
CA PRO A 98 -27.63 -5.80 -12.40
C PRO A 98 -27.98 -5.91 -13.89
N ASN A 99 -28.16 -4.76 -14.58
CA ASN A 99 -28.42 -4.69 -16.02
C ASN A 99 -27.14 -4.80 -16.87
N GLY A 100 -25.99 -5.02 -16.23
CA GLY A 100 -24.68 -5.11 -16.88
C GLY A 100 -23.88 -3.82 -16.82
N PHE A 101 -22.55 -3.98 -16.88
CA PHE A 101 -21.56 -2.91 -16.95
C PHE A 101 -20.61 -3.21 -18.13
N PRO A 102 -20.13 -2.21 -18.89
CA PRO A 102 -19.26 -2.43 -20.05
C PRO A 102 -17.83 -2.81 -19.65
N TYR A 103 -17.66 -3.98 -19.05
CA TYR A 103 -16.37 -4.47 -18.53
C TYR A 103 -15.27 -4.57 -19.59
N TRP A 104 -15.58 -4.61 -20.89
CA TRP A 104 -14.55 -4.76 -21.93
C TRP A 104 -13.55 -3.59 -21.95
N ILE A 105 -14.01 -2.36 -21.67
CA ILE A 105 -13.13 -1.17 -21.62
C ILE A 105 -12.20 -1.26 -20.42
N THR A 106 -12.77 -1.55 -19.25
CA THR A 106 -12.02 -1.62 -17.99
C THR A 106 -11.07 -2.81 -17.99
N ILE A 107 -11.46 -3.94 -18.57
CA ILE A 107 -10.58 -5.09 -18.84
C ILE A 107 -9.43 -4.68 -19.77
N LEU A 108 -9.70 -4.00 -20.89
CA LEU A 108 -8.64 -3.60 -21.83
C LEU A 108 -7.61 -2.68 -21.17
N ILE A 109 -8.07 -1.62 -20.51
CA ILE A 109 -7.19 -0.66 -19.83
C ILE A 109 -6.44 -1.37 -18.69
N GLY A 110 -7.16 -2.16 -17.88
CA GLY A 110 -6.58 -2.92 -16.78
C GLY A 110 -5.52 -3.91 -17.24
N LEU A 111 -5.76 -4.64 -18.34
CA LEU A 111 -4.77 -5.55 -18.93
C LEU A 111 -3.53 -4.82 -19.42
N ILE A 112 -3.67 -3.66 -20.08
CA ILE A 112 -2.53 -2.84 -20.50
C ILE A 112 -1.70 -2.42 -19.27
N MET A 113 -2.36 -1.98 -18.20
CA MET A 113 -1.67 -1.61 -16.95
C MET A 113 -0.97 -2.80 -16.30
N ILE A 114 -1.65 -3.94 -16.18
CA ILE A 114 -1.11 -5.17 -15.59
C ILE A 114 0.11 -5.65 -16.39
N LEU A 115 0.00 -5.77 -17.71
CA LEU A 115 1.07 -6.28 -18.56
C LEU A 115 2.27 -5.34 -18.58
N SER A 116 2.05 -4.01 -18.64
CA SER A 116 3.14 -3.04 -18.57
C SER A 116 3.82 -3.03 -17.21
N GLY A 117 3.06 -3.13 -16.11
CA GLY A 117 3.59 -3.22 -14.75
C GLY A 117 4.40 -4.50 -14.53
N GLU A 118 3.88 -5.63 -15.00
CA GLU A 118 4.57 -6.92 -14.93
C GLU A 118 5.85 -6.92 -15.75
N CYS A 119 5.80 -6.41 -16.99
CA CYS A 119 6.97 -6.26 -17.84
C CYS A 119 8.04 -5.40 -17.16
N LEU A 120 7.67 -4.23 -16.61
CA LEU A 120 8.58 -3.33 -15.93
C LEU A 120 9.24 -4.02 -14.71
N ARG A 121 8.46 -4.78 -13.94
CA ARG A 121 8.96 -5.56 -12.81
C ARG A 121 9.97 -6.62 -13.25
N LYS A 122 9.66 -7.42 -14.28
CA LYS A 122 10.56 -8.48 -14.74
C LYS A 122 11.82 -7.92 -15.40
N LEU A 123 11.72 -6.80 -16.12
CA LEU A 123 12.89 -6.09 -16.66
C LEU A 123 13.79 -5.56 -15.55
N ALA A 124 13.22 -5.07 -14.44
CA ALA A 124 13.98 -4.64 -13.28
C ALA A 124 14.74 -5.79 -12.61
N MET A 125 14.08 -6.96 -12.47
CA MET A 125 14.70 -8.18 -11.92
C MET A 125 15.80 -8.71 -12.85
N TYR A 126 15.52 -8.77 -14.16
CA TYR A 126 16.49 -9.19 -15.17
C TYR A 126 17.74 -8.29 -15.18
N THR A 127 17.54 -6.97 -15.15
CA THR A 127 18.63 -5.99 -15.21
C THR A 127 19.45 -5.97 -13.91
N ALA A 128 18.80 -6.07 -12.75
CA ALA A 128 19.50 -6.12 -11.47
C ALA A 128 20.20 -7.46 -11.22
N ASN A 129 19.67 -8.56 -11.78
CA ASN A 129 20.22 -9.90 -11.71
C ASN A 129 20.54 -10.27 -10.23
N GLN A 130 21.72 -10.80 -9.92
CA GLN A 130 22.11 -11.17 -8.54
C GLN A 130 22.07 -10.03 -7.51
N ASN A 131 21.94 -8.77 -7.94
CA ASN A 131 21.81 -7.61 -7.05
C ASN A 131 20.35 -7.36 -6.62
N PHE A 132 19.38 -8.04 -7.24
CA PHE A 132 17.98 -7.97 -6.84
C PHE A 132 17.72 -8.83 -5.62
N SER A 133 16.96 -8.30 -4.66
CA SER A 133 16.47 -9.07 -3.53
C SER A 133 15.09 -8.58 -3.11
N HIS A 134 14.22 -9.50 -2.70
CA HIS A 134 12.93 -9.16 -2.09
C HIS A 134 13.06 -8.53 -0.70
N LEU A 135 14.20 -8.74 -0.04
CA LEU A 135 14.52 -8.15 1.25
C LEU A 135 15.59 -7.07 1.06
N ILE A 136 15.46 -5.97 1.79
CA ILE A 136 16.43 -4.88 1.73
C ILE A 136 17.73 -5.38 2.39
N GLN A 137 18.83 -5.31 1.65
CA GLN A 137 20.13 -5.73 2.15
C GLN A 137 20.82 -4.59 2.88
N GLU A 138 20.94 -4.72 4.20
CA GLU A 138 21.56 -3.70 5.06
C GLU A 138 23.09 -3.73 5.06
N LYS A 139 23.68 -4.89 4.71
CA LYS A 139 25.13 -5.07 4.73
C LYS A 139 25.72 -4.92 3.34
N PRO A 140 26.82 -4.16 3.19
CA PRO A 140 27.55 -4.10 1.93
C PRO A 140 28.10 -5.49 1.60
N ASN A 141 27.52 -6.12 0.59
CA ASN A 141 28.04 -7.34 0.01
C ASN A 141 29.11 -6.97 -1.03
N LYS A 142 30.29 -7.57 -0.96
CA LYS A 142 31.38 -7.32 -1.94
C LYS A 142 30.99 -7.68 -3.38
N GLU A 143 30.01 -8.57 -3.55
CA GLU A 143 29.46 -8.93 -4.86
C GLU A 143 28.39 -7.95 -5.36
N HIS A 144 27.81 -7.13 -4.48
CA HIS A 144 26.77 -6.18 -4.85
C HIS A 144 27.37 -4.94 -5.52
N ARG A 145 26.86 -4.62 -6.70
CA ARG A 145 27.24 -3.44 -7.48
C ARG A 145 26.03 -2.53 -7.64
N LEU A 146 26.29 -1.23 -7.64
CA LEU A 146 25.26 -0.25 -7.95
C LEU A 146 24.87 -0.35 -9.43
N ILE A 147 23.63 -0.78 -9.69
CA ILE A 147 23.07 -0.92 -11.04
C ILE A 147 22.44 0.42 -11.47
N THR A 148 22.95 0.99 -12.56
CA THR A 148 22.50 2.30 -13.11
C THR A 148 22.25 2.26 -14.63
N HIS A 149 22.21 1.07 -15.23
CA HIS A 149 22.02 0.87 -16.67
C HIS A 149 20.69 0.15 -16.95
N GLY A 150 20.29 0.11 -18.23
CA GLY A 150 19.04 -0.53 -18.65
C GLY A 150 17.84 0.24 -18.09
N ILE A 151 16.87 -0.47 -17.51
CA ILE A 151 15.68 0.20 -16.96
C ILE A 151 15.99 1.13 -15.78
N TYR A 152 17.11 0.91 -15.08
CA TYR A 152 17.59 1.76 -14.00
C TYR A 152 18.16 3.10 -14.50
N GLU A 153 18.32 3.31 -15.80
CA GLU A 153 18.66 4.63 -16.33
C GLU A 153 17.46 5.60 -16.27
N TYR A 154 16.24 5.07 -16.31
CA TYR A 154 15.00 5.85 -16.32
C TYR A 154 14.40 6.03 -14.93
N TYR A 155 14.42 4.97 -14.11
CA TYR A 155 13.83 4.97 -12.77
C TYR A 155 14.75 4.28 -11.78
N ARG A 156 14.90 4.83 -10.58
CA ARG A 156 15.70 4.20 -9.51
C ARG A 156 15.05 2.95 -8.94
N HIS A 157 13.72 2.90 -8.93
CA HIS A 157 12.92 1.83 -8.35
C HIS A 157 11.89 1.26 -9.35
N PRO A 158 12.31 0.74 -10.52
CA PRO A 158 11.40 0.32 -11.58
C PRO A 158 10.55 -0.90 -11.17
N SER A 159 11.08 -1.79 -10.33
CA SER A 159 10.32 -2.94 -9.81
C SER A 159 9.13 -2.52 -8.94
N TYR A 160 9.30 -1.47 -8.14
CA TYR A 160 8.24 -0.91 -7.29
C TYR A 160 7.20 -0.16 -8.11
N LEU A 161 7.64 0.63 -9.10
CA LEU A 161 6.75 1.27 -10.06
C LEU A 161 5.90 0.23 -10.82
N GLY A 162 6.53 -0.86 -11.26
CA GLY A 162 5.85 -1.96 -11.94
C GLY A 162 4.79 -2.62 -11.07
N TRP A 163 5.10 -2.87 -9.80
CA TRP A 163 4.13 -3.41 -8.84
C TRP A 163 2.97 -2.44 -8.59
N LEU A 164 3.22 -1.15 -8.35
CA LEU A 164 2.16 -0.17 -8.15
C LEU A 164 1.19 -0.15 -9.34
N TRP A 165 1.72 -0.12 -10.55
CA TRP A 165 0.93 -0.10 -11.78
C TRP A 165 0.14 -1.39 -12.00
N TRP A 166 0.77 -2.54 -11.73
CA TRP A 166 0.12 -3.84 -11.75
C TRP A 166 -1.03 -3.91 -10.75
N ALA A 167 -0.80 -3.51 -9.50
CA ALA A 167 -1.79 -3.54 -8.42
C ALA A 167 -3.02 -2.68 -8.76
N CYS A 168 -2.80 -1.44 -9.21
CA CYS A 168 -3.90 -0.57 -9.66
C CYS A 168 -4.62 -1.14 -10.87
N GLY A 169 -3.88 -1.70 -11.84
CA GLY A 169 -4.42 -2.33 -13.04
C GLY A 169 -5.37 -3.49 -12.73
N THR A 170 -5.09 -4.29 -11.68
CA THR A 170 -6.01 -5.35 -11.25
C THR A 170 -7.37 -4.83 -10.81
N GLN A 171 -7.43 -3.66 -10.15
CA GLN A 171 -8.68 -3.06 -9.70
C GLN A 171 -9.42 -2.34 -10.84
N VAL A 172 -8.68 -1.73 -11.76
CA VAL A 172 -9.26 -1.23 -13.02
C VAL A 172 -9.88 -2.38 -13.82
N LEU A 173 -9.20 -3.52 -13.93
CA LEU A 173 -9.73 -4.70 -14.63
C LEU A 173 -11.06 -5.19 -14.05
N LEU A 174 -11.20 -5.17 -12.72
CA LEU A 174 -12.44 -5.51 -12.01
C LEU A 174 -13.50 -4.40 -12.06
N ALA A 175 -13.14 -3.20 -12.50
CA ALA A 175 -13.96 -1.99 -12.41
C ALA A 175 -14.31 -1.60 -10.96
N ASN A 176 -13.46 -1.93 -9.98
CA ASN A 176 -13.66 -1.66 -8.56
C ASN A 176 -13.15 -0.24 -8.18
N PRO A 177 -14.01 0.79 -8.04
CA PRO A 177 -13.57 2.15 -7.71
C PRO A 177 -13.01 2.29 -6.29
N ILE A 178 -13.59 1.61 -5.29
CA ILE A 178 -13.18 1.75 -3.89
C ILE A 178 -11.84 1.04 -3.70
N CYS A 179 -11.74 -0.23 -4.12
CA CYS A 179 -10.48 -0.97 -4.05
C CYS A 179 -9.38 -0.33 -4.89
N PHE A 180 -9.68 0.33 -6.01
CA PHE A 180 -8.66 1.07 -6.77
C PHE A 180 -7.94 2.10 -5.88
N PHE A 181 -8.68 2.95 -5.17
CA PHE A 181 -8.06 3.95 -4.29
C PHE A 181 -7.37 3.32 -3.08
N ILE A 182 -7.96 2.26 -2.49
CA ILE A 182 -7.32 1.51 -1.39
C ILE A 182 -5.98 0.94 -1.85
N TYR A 183 -5.94 0.27 -3.00
CA TYR A 183 -4.72 -0.34 -3.54
C TYR A 183 -3.69 0.73 -3.90
N LEU A 184 -4.12 1.82 -4.54
CA LEU A 184 -3.25 2.94 -4.90
C LEU A 184 -2.60 3.54 -3.65
N ILE A 185 -3.38 3.95 -2.66
CA ILE A 185 -2.88 4.62 -1.45
C ILE A 185 -2.03 3.66 -0.61
N SER A 186 -2.52 2.44 -0.36
CA SER A 186 -1.82 1.44 0.45
C SER A 186 -0.47 1.06 -0.16
N THR A 187 -0.44 0.78 -1.46
CA THR A 187 0.80 0.40 -2.17
C THR A 187 1.76 1.58 -2.26
N TRP A 188 1.23 2.80 -2.49
CA TRP A 188 2.04 4.01 -2.51
C TRP A 188 2.71 4.29 -1.16
N LEU A 189 1.95 4.20 -0.06
CA LEU A 189 2.48 4.40 1.30
C LEU A 189 3.56 3.37 1.64
N PHE A 190 3.26 2.10 1.35
CA PHE A 190 4.21 1.00 1.55
C PHE A 190 5.54 1.25 0.82
N PHE A 191 5.49 1.68 -0.45
CA PHE A 191 6.71 1.97 -1.20
C PHE A 191 7.37 3.29 -0.81
N ALA A 192 6.63 4.30 -0.35
CA ALA A 192 7.21 5.54 0.13
C ALA A 192 8.15 5.29 1.31
N ASP A 193 7.68 4.58 2.33
CA ASP A 193 8.48 4.21 3.50
C ASP A 193 9.65 3.28 3.10
N ARG A 194 9.36 2.28 2.26
CA ARG A 194 10.35 1.29 1.84
C ARG A 194 11.48 1.90 1.01
N ILE A 195 11.15 2.78 0.07
CA ILE A 195 12.13 3.48 -0.78
C ILE A 195 13.01 4.38 0.08
N ALA A 196 12.43 5.13 1.04
CA ALA A 196 13.22 5.99 1.92
C ALA A 196 14.28 5.18 2.70
N TYR A 197 13.88 4.05 3.29
CA TYR A 197 14.79 3.15 3.99
C TYR A 197 15.86 2.53 3.08
N GLU A 198 15.46 2.07 1.89
CA GLU A 198 16.37 1.47 0.93
C GLU A 198 17.38 2.48 0.39
N GLU A 199 16.96 3.69 0.04
CA GLU A 199 17.87 4.73 -0.45
C GLU A 199 18.87 5.16 0.62
N ALA A 200 18.47 5.23 1.90
CA ALA A 200 19.39 5.50 3.00
C ALA A 200 20.44 4.40 3.15
N THR A 201 20.04 3.14 3.01
CA THR A 201 20.95 1.99 3.01
C THR A 201 21.89 2.01 1.81
N LEU A 202 21.40 2.35 0.62
CA LEU A 202 22.21 2.48 -0.59
C LEU A 202 23.21 3.63 -0.50
N ILE A 203 22.87 4.73 0.17
CA ILE A 203 23.82 5.80 0.49
C ILE A 203 24.89 5.31 1.46
N LYS A 204 24.54 4.54 2.49
CA LYS A 204 25.53 3.94 3.42
C LYS A 204 26.48 2.98 2.68
N CYS A 205 25.97 2.21 1.73
CA CYS A 205 26.76 1.24 0.96
C CYS A 205 27.63 1.87 -0.15
N TYR A 206 27.14 2.88 -0.86
CA TYR A 206 27.77 3.41 -2.08
C TYR A 206 28.15 4.90 -2.04
N GLY A 207 27.80 5.61 -0.96
CA GLY A 207 28.16 7.02 -0.74
C GLY A 207 27.76 7.94 -1.89
N ASP A 208 28.72 8.73 -2.36
CA ASP A 208 28.51 9.76 -3.39
C ASP A 208 28.11 9.19 -4.75
N ALA A 209 28.46 7.94 -5.05
CA ALA A 209 28.04 7.29 -6.29
C ALA A 209 26.51 7.21 -6.39
N TYR A 210 25.84 6.86 -5.27
CA TYR A 210 24.38 6.83 -5.22
C TYR A 210 23.77 8.23 -5.20
N ARG A 211 24.37 9.19 -4.48
CA ARG A 211 23.91 10.58 -4.46
C ARG A 211 23.94 11.21 -5.86
N ASN A 212 24.98 10.93 -6.64
CA ASN A 212 25.09 11.39 -8.02
C ASN A 212 24.09 10.71 -8.96
N TYR A 213 23.73 9.46 -8.67
CA TYR A 213 22.65 8.77 -9.37
C TYR A 213 21.27 9.36 -9.02
N GLN A 214 20.99 9.67 -7.75
CA GLN A 214 19.75 10.31 -7.30
C GLN A 214 19.48 11.67 -7.97
N LYS A 215 20.54 12.42 -8.30
CA LYS A 215 20.45 13.70 -9.02
C LYS A 215 20.02 13.55 -10.48
N ARG A 216 20.39 12.43 -11.13
CA ARG A 216 20.15 12.20 -12.56
C ARG A 216 18.87 11.43 -12.84
N VAL A 217 18.54 10.44 -12.01
CA VAL A 217 17.45 9.50 -12.29
C VAL A 217 16.35 9.64 -11.23
N PRO A 218 15.07 9.81 -11.61
CA PRO A 218 13.95 9.92 -10.66
C PRO A 218 13.59 8.57 -10.01
N VAL A 219 12.81 8.60 -8.92
CA VAL A 219 12.29 7.38 -8.26
C VAL A 219 11.37 6.58 -9.20
N GLY A 220 10.50 7.28 -9.93
CA GLY A 220 9.51 6.72 -10.85
C GLY A 220 8.08 6.70 -10.31
N ILE A 221 7.90 6.49 -9.01
CA ILE A 221 6.60 6.64 -8.37
C ILE A 221 6.36 8.13 -8.04
N PRO A 222 5.24 8.72 -8.49
CA PRO A 222 4.91 10.11 -8.20
C PRO A 222 4.86 10.39 -6.70
N PHE A 223 5.14 11.63 -6.27
CA PHE A 223 4.99 12.10 -4.88
C PHE A 223 5.93 11.52 -3.81
N ILE A 224 6.86 10.59 -4.11
CA ILE A 224 7.77 9.98 -3.09
C ILE A 224 8.94 10.90 -2.66
N ARG A 225 9.06 12.13 -3.18
CA ARG A 225 10.02 13.12 -2.64
C ARG A 225 9.40 13.87 -1.45
N GLY A 226 10.18 14.06 -0.38
CA GLY A 226 9.74 14.64 0.90
C GLY A 226 8.80 15.85 0.81
N CYS A 227 9.05 16.82 -0.07
CA CYS A 227 8.16 17.97 -0.19
C CYS A 227 6.84 17.67 -0.93
N LEU A 228 6.83 16.69 -1.82
CA LEU A 228 5.72 16.42 -2.72
C LEU A 228 4.64 15.55 -2.04
N TYR A 229 5.01 14.72 -1.04
CA TYR A 229 4.02 14.04 -0.20
C TYR A 229 3.28 15.02 0.71
N ILE A 230 3.95 16.04 1.26
CA ILE A 230 3.31 17.07 2.10
C ILE A 230 2.26 17.80 1.27
N VAL A 231 2.56 18.09 0.00
CA VAL A 231 1.58 18.68 -0.93
C VAL A 231 0.40 17.75 -1.16
N PHE A 232 0.63 16.44 -1.33
CA PHE A 232 -0.45 15.46 -1.47
C PHE A 232 -1.32 15.35 -0.21
N LEU A 233 -0.71 15.30 0.98
CA LEU A 233 -1.43 15.30 2.26
C LEU A 233 -2.22 16.59 2.46
N ALA A 234 -1.65 17.74 2.10
CA ALA A 234 -2.36 19.02 2.13
C ALA A 234 -3.57 19.02 1.17
N PHE A 235 -3.43 18.41 -0.01
CA PHE A 235 -4.53 18.25 -0.96
C PHE A 235 -5.64 17.35 -0.41
N LEU A 236 -5.30 16.21 0.20
CA LEU A 236 -6.28 15.32 0.85
C LEU A 236 -6.99 16.03 2.01
N ALA A 237 -6.25 16.74 2.87
CA ALA A 237 -6.83 17.56 3.93
C ALA A 237 -7.79 18.59 3.35
N SER A 238 -7.43 19.27 2.26
CA SER A 238 -8.28 20.24 1.57
C SER A 238 -9.58 19.61 1.05
N ILE A 239 -9.53 18.39 0.51
CA ILE A 239 -10.74 17.64 0.12
C ILE A 239 -11.62 17.39 1.35
N GLY A 240 -11.03 16.93 2.46
CA GLY A 240 -11.75 16.71 3.72
C GLY A 240 -12.45 17.98 4.23
N PHE A 241 -11.75 19.12 4.27
CA PHE A 241 -12.35 20.40 4.66
C PHE A 241 -13.44 20.87 3.69
N THR A 242 -13.27 20.63 2.39
CA THR A 242 -14.30 20.97 1.38
C THR A 242 -15.58 20.16 1.61
N LEU A 243 -15.46 18.85 1.88
CA LEU A 243 -16.60 17.99 2.20
C LEU A 243 -17.30 18.43 3.49
N LEU A 244 -16.54 18.85 4.51
CA LEU A 244 -17.10 19.41 5.74
C LEU A 244 -17.92 20.68 5.48
N ILE A 245 -17.39 21.61 4.68
CA ILE A 245 -18.08 22.85 4.29
C ILE A 245 -19.33 22.52 3.47
N LEU A 246 -19.25 21.57 2.54
CA LEU A 246 -20.40 21.12 1.75
C LEU A 246 -21.49 20.51 2.64
N GLY A 247 -21.11 19.76 3.68
CA GLY A 247 -22.02 19.26 4.70
C GLY A 247 -22.77 20.39 5.42
N CYS A 248 -22.09 21.48 5.75
CA CYS A 248 -22.69 22.68 6.35
C CYS A 248 -23.65 23.38 5.37
N ALA A 249 -23.22 23.56 4.12
CA ALA A 249 -24.00 24.20 3.07
C ALA A 249 -25.32 23.46 2.80
N LEU A 250 -25.27 22.13 2.75
CA LEU A 250 -26.43 21.28 2.47
C LEU A 250 -27.51 21.37 3.56
N SER A 251 -27.13 21.61 4.82
CA SER A 251 -28.08 21.80 5.93
C SER A 251 -28.47 23.26 6.09
N ASN A 252 -28.86 23.94 5.01
CA ASN A 252 -29.24 25.35 5.00
C ASN A 252 -28.18 26.28 5.63
N TYR A 253 -26.91 26.09 5.27
CA TYR A 253 -25.77 26.86 5.80
C TYR A 253 -25.65 26.79 7.33
N ASN A 254 -25.95 25.62 7.91
CA ASN A 254 -25.76 25.37 9.32
C ASN A 254 -24.29 25.01 9.61
N TRP A 255 -23.63 25.84 10.43
CA TRP A 255 -22.21 25.73 10.73
C TRP A 255 -21.89 24.90 11.98
N TRP A 256 -22.88 24.36 12.70
CA TRP A 256 -22.65 23.47 13.85
C TRP A 256 -21.71 22.28 13.54
N PRO A 257 -21.71 21.68 12.33
CA PRO A 257 -20.73 20.65 12.00
C PRO A 257 -19.27 21.09 12.09
N THR A 258 -18.96 22.38 11.95
CA THR A 258 -17.56 22.86 11.99
C THR A 258 -16.86 22.65 13.32
N PHE A 259 -17.59 22.39 14.41
CA PHE A 259 -16.99 22.03 15.70
C PHE A 259 -16.12 20.75 15.61
N VAL A 260 -16.27 19.92 14.58
CA VAL A 260 -15.34 18.79 14.35
C VAL A 260 -13.89 19.24 14.15
N ILE A 261 -13.65 20.48 13.70
CA ILE A 261 -12.31 21.05 13.51
C ILE A 261 -11.52 21.08 14.82
N ILE A 262 -12.19 21.24 15.96
CA ILE A 262 -11.54 21.19 17.28
C ILE A 262 -10.85 19.84 17.47
N PHE A 263 -11.50 18.74 17.09
CA PHE A 263 -10.91 17.40 17.18
C PHE A 263 -9.74 17.22 16.20
N TYR A 264 -9.79 17.84 15.02
CA TYR A 264 -8.66 17.83 14.08
C TYR A 264 -7.43 18.53 14.64
N VAL A 265 -7.62 19.62 15.38
CA VAL A 265 -6.54 20.37 16.03
C VAL A 265 -6.01 19.64 17.28
N LEU A 266 -6.88 18.99 18.05
CA LEU A 266 -6.49 18.28 19.27
C LEU A 266 -5.79 16.94 18.99
N CYS A 267 -6.16 16.24 17.93
CA CYS A 267 -5.64 14.89 17.62
C CYS A 267 -4.11 14.82 17.46
N PRO A 268 -3.42 15.77 16.81
CA PRO A 268 -1.95 15.80 16.74
C PRO A 268 -1.24 15.87 18.10
N ILE A 269 -1.86 16.42 19.15
CA ILE A 269 -1.21 16.68 20.44
C ILE A 269 -0.84 15.35 21.14
N PRO A 270 -1.78 14.41 21.41
CA PRO A 270 -1.43 13.11 21.97
C PRO A 270 -0.47 12.31 21.09
N LEU A 271 -0.62 12.37 19.75
CA LEU A 271 0.26 11.68 18.81
C LEU A 271 1.72 12.16 18.92
N THR A 272 1.92 13.47 19.07
CA THR A 272 3.25 14.06 19.27
C THR A 272 3.83 13.65 20.62
N ILE A 273 3.03 13.59 21.69
CA ILE A 273 3.49 13.18 23.02
C ILE A 273 3.84 11.69 23.05
N ALA A 274 3.02 10.81 22.46
CA ALA A 274 3.28 9.37 22.33
C ALA A 274 4.63 9.09 21.66
N ARG A 275 4.99 9.91 20.68
CA ARG A 275 6.29 9.84 20.00
C ARG A 275 7.45 10.16 20.95
N HIS A 276 7.37 11.23 21.73
CA HIS A 276 8.41 11.59 22.70
C HIS A 276 8.56 10.53 23.80
N CYS A 277 7.48 9.88 24.21
CA CYS A 277 7.54 8.75 25.12
C CYS A 277 8.25 7.52 24.49
N THR A 278 8.22 7.37 23.16
CA THR A 278 8.88 6.25 22.46
C THR A 278 10.40 6.44 22.36
N SER A 279 10.90 7.67 22.21
CA SER A 279 12.35 7.92 22.09
C SER A 279 13.12 7.69 23.39
N ASN A 280 12.47 7.83 24.55
CA ASN A 280 13.12 7.72 25.86
C ASN A 280 13.30 6.26 26.33
N ASP A 281 12.56 5.31 25.76
CA ASP A 281 12.55 3.90 26.21
C ASP A 281 13.55 3.00 25.43
N SER A 282 14.64 3.57 24.92
CA SER A 282 15.65 2.85 24.11
C SER A 282 16.45 1.77 24.86
N TYR A 283 16.19 1.53 26.15
CA TYR A 283 16.78 0.41 26.90
C TYR A 283 15.74 -0.71 27.08
N GLY A 284 15.97 -1.78 26.32
CA GLY A 284 15.07 -2.92 26.13
C GLY A 284 14.30 -3.40 27.36
N THR A 285 12.98 -3.21 27.31
CA THR A 285 12.02 -4.23 27.76
C THR A 285 10.80 -4.17 26.83
N SER A 286 10.38 -5.35 26.38
CA SER A 286 9.14 -5.57 25.66
C SER A 286 7.96 -5.32 26.59
N ASP A 287 7.18 -4.29 26.29
CA ASP A 287 5.74 -4.11 26.54
C ASP A 287 5.45 -2.63 26.79
N SER A 288 4.26 -2.21 26.40
CA SER A 288 3.85 -0.83 26.22
C SER A 288 4.19 0.10 27.40
N SER A 289 4.77 1.27 27.09
CA SER A 289 4.90 2.31 28.11
C SER A 289 3.51 2.85 28.46
N PRO A 290 3.13 2.95 29.75
CA PRO A 290 1.81 3.44 30.14
C PRO A 290 1.48 4.83 29.57
N CYS A 291 2.50 5.68 29.40
CA CYS A 291 2.36 6.96 28.69
C CYS A 291 1.84 6.76 27.25
N LYS A 292 2.47 5.86 26.50
CA LYS A 292 2.15 5.60 25.10
C LYS A 292 0.74 5.03 24.95
N ASP A 293 0.37 4.05 25.77
CA ASP A 293 -0.98 3.46 25.74
C ASP A 293 -2.06 4.50 26.07
N PHE A 294 -1.80 5.35 27.07
CA PHE A 294 -2.72 6.42 27.41
C PHE A 294 -2.86 7.45 26.28
N MET A 295 -1.79 7.77 25.55
CA MET A 295 -1.85 8.67 24.39
C MET A 295 -2.61 8.05 23.21
N TRP A 296 -2.46 6.75 22.94
CA TRP A 296 -3.27 6.05 21.93
C TRP A 296 -4.75 6.00 22.30
N PHE A 297 -5.06 5.76 23.58
CA PHE A 297 -6.42 5.84 24.10
C PHE A 297 -7.01 7.24 23.94
N LEU A 298 -6.26 8.29 24.30
CA LEU A 298 -6.72 9.66 24.16
C LEU A 298 -6.96 10.04 22.68
N THR A 299 -6.08 9.59 21.78
CA THR A 299 -6.26 9.77 20.33
C THR A 299 -7.54 9.10 19.85
N SER A 300 -7.81 7.85 20.25
CA SER A 300 -9.02 7.15 19.84
C SER A 300 -10.30 7.80 20.38
N ALA A 301 -10.27 8.32 21.61
CA ALA A 301 -11.38 9.08 22.20
C ALA A 301 -11.67 10.38 21.42
N ILE A 302 -10.64 11.11 20.99
CA ILE A 302 -10.79 12.31 20.15
C ILE A 302 -11.40 11.95 18.79
N VAL A 303 -10.88 10.92 18.13
CA VAL A 303 -11.41 10.45 16.84
C VAL A 303 -12.87 10.01 16.98
N ALA A 304 -13.18 9.18 17.97
CA ALA A 304 -14.55 8.72 18.23
C ALA A 304 -15.51 9.89 18.48
N SER A 305 -15.08 10.92 19.22
CA SER A 305 -15.86 12.13 19.47
C SER A 305 -16.18 12.91 18.20
N ALA A 306 -15.22 12.99 17.27
CA ALA A 306 -15.41 13.66 15.99
C ALA A 306 -16.46 12.95 15.10
N PHE A 307 -16.52 11.63 15.12
CA PHE A 307 -17.57 10.86 14.44
C PHE A 307 -18.90 10.86 15.20
N GLY A 308 -18.88 10.95 16.53
CA GLY A 308 -20.08 11.04 17.36
C GLY A 308 -20.86 12.34 17.15
N LEU A 309 -20.17 13.47 17.01
CA LEU A 309 -20.79 14.79 16.86
C LEU A 309 -21.82 14.89 15.71
N PRO A 310 -21.50 14.56 14.44
CA PRO A 310 -22.49 14.63 13.36
C PRO A 310 -23.67 13.66 13.57
N ALA A 311 -23.46 12.51 14.21
CA ALA A 311 -24.56 11.60 14.55
C ALA A 311 -25.51 12.20 15.59
N ILE A 312 -24.98 12.90 16.61
CA ILE A 312 -25.78 13.62 17.60
C ILE A 312 -26.57 14.76 16.94
N LEU A 313 -25.92 15.55 16.10
CA LEU A 313 -26.57 16.65 15.37
C LEU A 313 -27.69 16.15 14.46
N PHE A 314 -27.49 15.01 13.78
CA PHE A 314 -28.52 14.38 12.96
C PHE A 314 -29.70 13.91 13.83
N ARG A 315 -29.43 13.25 14.96
CA ARG A 315 -30.47 12.79 15.90
C ARG A 315 -31.25 13.94 16.54
N ALA A 316 -30.61 15.08 16.75
CA ALA A 316 -31.23 16.31 17.23
C ALA A 316 -32.02 17.07 16.14
N ASN A 317 -32.11 16.53 14.92
CA ASN A 317 -32.73 17.17 13.75
C ASN A 317 -32.10 18.52 13.37
N ILE A 318 -30.82 18.72 13.70
CA ILE A 318 -30.06 19.95 13.39
C ILE A 318 -29.51 19.90 11.96
N ILE A 319 -29.15 18.71 11.47
CA ILE A 319 -28.59 18.50 10.12
C ILE A 319 -29.32 17.38 9.37
N LEU A 320 -29.25 17.42 8.04
CA LEU A 320 -29.80 16.40 7.14
C LEU A 320 -28.92 15.14 7.13
N ALA A 321 -29.51 14.00 6.75
CA ALA A 321 -28.79 12.73 6.58
C ALA A 321 -27.63 12.84 5.57
N GLY A 322 -27.84 13.57 4.46
CA GLY A 322 -26.79 13.84 3.47
C GLY A 322 -25.63 14.65 4.03
N SER A 323 -25.91 15.64 4.89
CA SER A 323 -24.87 16.42 5.57
C SER A 323 -24.07 15.56 6.53
N MET A 324 -24.74 14.71 7.31
CA MET A 324 -24.07 13.73 8.18
C MET A 324 -23.12 12.83 7.37
N GLY A 325 -23.55 12.34 6.20
CA GLY A 325 -22.73 11.54 5.29
C GLY A 325 -21.48 12.29 4.83
N PHE A 326 -21.61 13.53 4.36
CA PHE A 326 -20.46 14.35 3.96
C PHE A 326 -19.47 14.58 5.11
N ILE A 327 -19.97 14.85 6.32
CA ILE A 327 -19.11 15.05 7.51
C ILE A 327 -18.41 13.75 7.90
N MET A 328 -19.08 12.60 7.82
CA MET A 328 -18.48 11.30 8.10
C MET A 328 -17.34 10.98 7.12
N VAL A 329 -17.52 11.24 5.83
CA VAL A 329 -16.47 11.06 4.83
C VAL A 329 -15.33 12.06 5.05
N ALA A 330 -15.65 13.33 5.35
CA ALA A 330 -14.67 14.36 5.68
C ALA A 330 -13.78 13.93 6.86
N ASN A 331 -14.38 13.48 7.96
CA ASN A 331 -13.67 13.00 9.14
C ASN A 331 -12.72 11.86 8.77
N THR A 332 -13.19 10.87 8.00
CA THR A 332 -12.36 9.74 7.55
C THR A 332 -11.14 10.22 6.77
N VAL A 333 -11.33 11.13 5.81
CA VAL A 333 -10.23 11.68 4.99
C VAL A 333 -9.23 12.46 5.85
N VAL A 334 -9.70 13.35 6.72
CA VAL A 334 -8.82 14.20 7.54
C VAL A 334 -8.04 13.37 8.57
N PHE A 335 -8.69 12.46 9.30
CA PHE A 335 -7.98 11.61 10.27
C PHE A 335 -7.05 10.60 9.62
N ALA A 336 -7.40 10.07 8.44
CA ALA A 336 -6.46 9.27 7.65
C ALA A 336 -5.23 10.10 7.26
N THR A 337 -5.42 11.34 6.82
CA THR A 337 -4.32 12.27 6.47
C THR A 337 -3.41 12.56 7.67
N ILE A 338 -3.98 12.86 8.84
CA ILE A 338 -3.22 13.07 10.08
C ILE A 338 -2.45 11.80 10.45
N SER A 339 -3.09 10.64 10.40
CA SER A 339 -2.45 9.37 10.75
C SER A 339 -1.28 9.05 9.82
N ILE A 340 -1.47 9.23 8.51
CA ILE A 340 -0.42 9.04 7.49
C ILE A 340 0.75 10.00 7.74
N TYR A 341 0.48 11.27 8.04
CA TYR A 341 1.52 12.25 8.35
C TYR A 341 2.37 11.83 9.55
N PHE A 342 1.76 11.37 10.65
CA PHE A 342 2.51 10.93 11.83
C PHE A 342 3.23 9.59 11.64
N LEU A 343 2.69 8.67 10.83
CA LEU A 343 3.39 7.43 10.47
C LEU A 343 4.65 7.72 9.64
N THR A 344 4.55 8.63 8.67
CA THR A 344 5.66 9.00 7.78
C THR A 344 6.71 9.89 8.46
N LEU A 345 6.32 10.78 9.37
CA LEU A 345 7.29 11.51 10.19
C LEU A 345 8.15 10.59 11.07
N ASN A 346 7.57 9.50 11.57
CA ASN A 346 8.32 8.53 12.36
C ASN A 346 9.37 7.79 11.52
N SER A 347 9.14 7.60 10.22
CA SER A 347 10.16 7.04 9.32
C SER A 347 11.27 8.05 9.02
N ASP A 348 10.96 9.33 8.85
CA ASP A 348 11.94 10.40 8.58
C ASP A 348 12.96 10.63 9.74
N ASP A 349 12.55 10.62 11.01
CA ASP A 349 13.50 10.84 12.12
C ASP A 349 14.41 9.64 12.43
N SER A 350 13.96 8.43 12.10
CA SER A 350 14.84 7.25 12.13
C SER A 350 16.01 7.38 11.14
N LEU A 351 15.87 8.23 10.12
CA LEU A 351 16.88 8.53 9.11
C LEU A 351 17.79 9.70 9.50
N GLY A 352 17.35 10.59 10.41
CA GLY A 352 18.11 11.78 10.85
C GLY A 352 19.14 11.52 11.94
N ASN A 353 19.08 10.37 12.62
CA ASN A 353 20.00 9.98 13.70
C ASN A 353 21.19 9.10 13.24
N PHE A 354 21.54 9.11 11.95
CA PHE A 354 22.70 8.36 11.42
C PHE A 354 23.57 9.17 10.44
#